data_AF-A0A929WW17-F1
#
_entry.id   AF-A0A929WW17-F1
#
_cell.length_a   1.000
_cell.length_b   1.000
_cell.length_c   1.000
_cell.angle_alpha   90.00
_cell.angle_beta   90.00
_cell.angle_gamma   90.00
#
_symmetry.space_group_name_H-M   'P 1'
#
loop_
_entity.id
_entity.type
_entity.pdbx_description
1 polymer ?
#
loop_
_entity_poly.entity_id
_entity_poly.type
_entity_poly.pdbx_seq_one_letter_code
_entity_poly.pdbx_strand_id
1 'polypeptide(L)'
;ASAVIGSGAGAAVVVPVDEAHQAPQLINPATGELTTLGEAPSTSGPRVSRVTLASDGVLVASEKESIAYNTAGEVVGTVGAGWELDRFPASDRALPSVADVEAFLTQGGAQWTTATVERPYSSDVNGHLLTVSPTSGNSARTINPGESFSDHAMTDPWSAAQVRASADGNALFVQCLPSSPTGPFFFGMEREMTYVSPELDEATNLTWIFDDLLVGARSGEVIAVTPRTP
;
A
#
# COMPACT_ATOMS: atom_id res chain seq x y z
N ALA A 1 2.39 -7.09 -8.11
CA ALA A 1 3.04 -6.03 -8.92
C ALA A 1 4.08 -6.68 -9.84
N SER A 2 4.67 -5.94 -10.78
CA SER A 2 5.94 -6.34 -11.41
C SER A 2 7.08 -6.16 -10.40
N ALA A 3 8.09 -7.02 -10.45
CA ALA A 3 9.35 -6.83 -9.71
C ALA A 3 10.41 -6.07 -10.53
N VAL A 4 10.05 -5.60 -11.74
CA VAL A 4 10.96 -4.86 -12.64
C VAL A 4 10.80 -3.36 -12.42
N ILE A 5 11.94 -2.70 -12.24
CA ILE A 5 12.09 -1.24 -12.16
C ILE A 5 12.93 -0.75 -13.36
N GLY A 6 12.81 0.53 -13.75
CA GLY A 6 13.48 1.07 -14.93
C GLY A 6 12.89 0.58 -16.26
N SER A 7 13.61 0.83 -17.36
CA SER A 7 13.19 0.39 -18.71
C SER A 7 14.37 0.16 -19.67
N GLY A 8 14.13 -0.66 -20.69
CA GLY A 8 15.14 -0.98 -21.72
C GLY A 8 16.40 -1.60 -21.12
N ALA A 9 17.57 -1.11 -21.56
CA ALA A 9 18.87 -1.54 -21.04
C ALA A 9 19.19 -1.03 -19.62
N GLY A 10 18.39 -0.09 -19.09
CA GLY A 10 18.52 0.44 -17.72
C GLY A 10 17.48 -0.12 -16.75
N ALA A 11 16.81 -1.23 -17.11
CA ALA A 11 15.90 -1.94 -16.22
C ALA A 11 16.66 -2.83 -15.24
N ALA A 12 16.11 -3.04 -14.05
CA ALA A 12 16.60 -3.99 -13.04
C ALA A 12 15.44 -4.80 -12.46
N VAL A 13 15.73 -6.02 -12.00
CA VAL A 13 14.76 -6.88 -11.29
C VAL A 13 15.08 -6.84 -9.80
N VAL A 14 14.13 -6.38 -8.99
CA VAL A 14 14.25 -6.43 -7.53
C VAL A 14 14.00 -7.87 -7.09
N VAL A 15 14.98 -8.45 -6.39
CA VAL A 15 14.90 -9.81 -5.86
C VAL A 15 14.04 -9.80 -4.59
N PRO A 16 12.93 -10.57 -4.53
CA PRO A 16 12.22 -10.80 -3.28
C PRO A 16 13.12 -11.62 -2.35
N VAL A 17 13.68 -10.96 -1.34
CA VAL A 17 14.47 -11.59 -0.29
C VAL A 17 13.64 -11.71 0.98
N ASP A 18 14.13 -12.46 1.96
CA ASP A 18 13.63 -12.37 3.32
C ASP A 18 14.09 -11.03 3.94
N GLU A 19 13.27 -9.98 3.80
CA GLU A 19 13.55 -8.61 4.28
C GLU A 19 13.76 -8.50 5.81
N ALA A 20 13.57 -9.60 6.56
CA ALA A 20 13.87 -9.73 7.98
C ALA A 20 15.27 -10.32 8.26
N HIS A 21 15.94 -10.91 7.26
CA HIS A 21 17.19 -11.67 7.42
C HIS A 21 18.23 -11.46 6.30
N GLN A 22 17.88 -10.80 5.21
CA GLN A 22 18.73 -10.58 4.03
C GLN A 22 18.60 -9.13 3.53
N ALA A 23 19.69 -8.58 2.99
CA ALA A 23 19.65 -7.28 2.32
C ALA A 23 18.92 -7.39 0.96
N PRO A 24 18.06 -6.43 0.58
CA PRO A 24 17.44 -6.39 -0.76
C PRO A 24 18.49 -6.35 -1.87
N GLN A 25 18.16 -6.89 -3.05
CA GLN A 25 19.10 -6.96 -4.18
C GLN A 25 18.45 -6.60 -5.51
N LEU A 26 19.26 -6.05 -6.43
CA LEU A 26 18.91 -5.80 -7.82
C LEU A 26 19.68 -6.77 -8.73
N ILE A 27 18.98 -7.38 -9.70
CA ILE A 27 19.60 -8.10 -10.81
C ILE A 27 19.50 -7.25 -12.08
N ASN A 28 20.64 -7.03 -12.74
CA ASN A 28 20.67 -6.51 -14.11
C ASN A 28 20.26 -7.65 -15.08
N PRO A 29 19.11 -7.54 -15.79
CA PRO A 29 18.59 -8.62 -16.63
C PRO A 29 19.38 -8.83 -17.93
N ALA A 30 20.27 -7.90 -18.30
CA ALA A 30 21.11 -8.01 -19.50
C ALA A 30 22.49 -8.65 -19.21
N THR A 31 23.02 -8.51 -17.99
CA THR A 31 24.33 -9.05 -17.60
C THR A 31 24.27 -10.20 -16.59
N GLY A 32 23.17 -10.33 -15.83
CA GLY A 32 23.08 -11.24 -14.69
C GLY A 32 23.83 -10.75 -13.44
N GLU A 33 24.33 -9.51 -13.44
CA GLU A 33 25.01 -8.88 -12.32
C GLU A 33 24.04 -8.58 -11.16
N LEU A 34 24.54 -8.70 -9.93
CA LEU A 34 23.75 -8.66 -8.69
C LEU A 34 24.30 -7.56 -7.75
N THR A 35 23.52 -6.50 -7.54
CA THR A 35 23.86 -5.41 -6.60
C THR A 35 23.07 -5.58 -5.31
N THR A 36 23.75 -5.72 -4.17
CA THR A 36 23.13 -5.71 -2.84
C THR A 36 22.89 -4.28 -2.37
N LEU A 37 21.71 -3.98 -1.81
CA LEU A 37 21.31 -2.67 -1.33
C LEU A 37 21.42 -2.59 0.20
N GLY A 38 22.31 -1.73 0.68
CA GLY A 38 22.54 -1.54 2.12
C GLY A 38 23.23 -2.74 2.80
N GLU A 39 23.03 -2.85 4.11
CA GLU A 39 23.51 -3.99 4.92
C GLU A 39 22.36 -4.96 5.24
N ALA A 40 22.69 -6.21 5.54
CA ALA A 40 21.69 -7.20 5.93
C ALA A 40 21.14 -6.90 7.35
N PRO A 41 19.84 -7.13 7.62
CA PRO A 41 19.24 -6.91 8.94
C PRO A 41 20.02 -7.60 10.07
N SER A 42 20.44 -6.84 11.08
CA SER A 42 21.22 -7.41 12.18
C SER A 42 20.40 -8.43 12.99
N THR A 43 20.99 -9.57 13.32
CA THR A 43 20.29 -10.66 14.02
C THR A 43 19.82 -10.30 15.45
N SER A 44 20.27 -9.15 15.98
CA SER A 44 19.97 -8.63 17.31
C SER A 44 19.08 -7.37 17.34
N GLY A 45 18.65 -6.86 16.17
CA GLY A 45 17.78 -5.68 16.06
C GLY A 45 16.34 -6.02 15.66
N PRO A 46 15.45 -5.01 15.54
CA PRO A 46 14.16 -5.17 14.88
C PRO A 46 14.37 -5.61 13.42
N ARG A 47 13.57 -6.59 12.97
CA ARG A 47 13.83 -7.37 11.75
C ARG A 47 12.85 -7.05 10.62
N VAL A 48 12.71 -5.77 10.29
CA VAL A 48 11.85 -5.34 9.18
C VAL A 48 12.56 -4.21 8.44
N SER A 49 13.22 -4.54 7.34
CA SER A 49 13.29 -3.61 6.22
C SER A 49 11.97 -3.65 5.46
N ARG A 50 11.64 -2.58 4.74
CA ARG A 50 10.47 -2.53 3.85
C ARG A 50 10.85 -1.97 2.48
N VAL A 51 10.76 -2.78 1.45
CA VAL A 51 11.05 -2.40 0.07
C VAL A 51 9.84 -1.74 -0.60
N THR A 52 10.05 -0.55 -1.18
CA THR A 52 9.05 0.18 -1.98
C THR A 52 9.58 0.39 -3.40
N LEU A 53 8.91 -0.19 -4.39
CA LEU A 53 9.30 -0.11 -5.80
C LEU A 53 8.93 1.25 -6.41
N ALA A 54 9.85 1.80 -7.21
CA ALA A 54 9.62 2.96 -8.07
C ALA A 54 9.89 2.62 -9.55
N SER A 55 9.47 3.49 -10.46
CA SER A 55 9.62 3.33 -11.91
C SER A 55 11.06 3.52 -12.39
N ASP A 56 11.90 4.17 -11.60
CA ASP A 56 13.28 4.59 -11.86
C ASP A 56 14.27 4.16 -10.75
N GLY A 57 13.80 3.41 -9.75
CA GLY A 57 14.59 3.02 -8.59
C GLY A 57 13.80 2.21 -7.57
N VAL A 58 14.31 2.17 -6.33
CA VAL A 58 13.70 1.48 -5.20
C VAL A 58 14.08 2.17 -3.89
N LEU A 59 13.14 2.26 -2.95
CA LEU A 59 13.41 2.74 -1.60
C LEU A 59 13.44 1.56 -0.64
N VAL A 60 14.46 1.50 0.22
CA VAL A 60 14.57 0.53 1.31
C VAL A 60 14.40 1.28 2.62
N ALA A 61 13.27 1.07 3.29
CA ALA A 61 13.01 1.65 4.61
C ALA A 61 13.64 0.80 5.72
N SER A 62 14.19 1.48 6.71
CA SER A 62 14.67 0.95 7.99
C SER A 62 13.75 1.43 9.13
N GLU A 63 14.09 1.16 10.39
CA GLU A 63 13.38 1.68 11.58
C GLU A 63 13.25 3.22 11.59
N LYS A 64 14.21 3.95 11.01
CA LYS A 64 14.36 5.41 11.21
C LYS A 64 14.44 6.24 9.93
N GLU A 65 14.91 5.64 8.85
CA GLU A 65 15.13 6.31 7.56
C GLU A 65 14.90 5.38 6.37
N SER A 66 14.58 5.96 5.23
CA SER A 66 14.41 5.29 3.94
C SER A 66 15.51 5.75 2.99
N ILE A 67 16.29 4.80 2.47
CA ILE A 67 17.36 5.08 1.51
C ILE A 67 16.84 4.77 0.11
N ALA A 68 16.98 5.73 -0.80
CA ALA A 68 16.60 5.62 -2.19
C ALA A 68 17.79 5.20 -3.06
N TYR A 69 17.58 4.18 -3.89
CA TYR A 69 18.56 3.65 -4.83
C TYR A 69 18.04 3.74 -6.27
N ASN A 70 18.90 4.05 -7.23
CA ASN A 70 18.56 3.98 -8.66
C ASN A 70 18.60 2.51 -9.18
N THR A 71 18.32 2.30 -10.47
CA THR A 71 18.32 0.95 -11.08
C THR A 71 19.70 0.28 -11.15
N ALA A 72 20.81 1.01 -10.94
CA ALA A 72 22.14 0.43 -10.79
C ALA A 72 22.47 0.03 -9.32
N GLY A 73 21.65 0.47 -8.35
CA GLY A 73 21.88 0.29 -6.92
C GLY A 73 22.75 1.37 -6.29
N GLU A 74 22.93 2.51 -6.95
CA GLU A 74 23.61 3.68 -6.39
C GLU A 74 22.63 4.47 -5.51
N VAL A 75 23.07 4.95 -4.34
CA VAL A 75 22.25 5.81 -3.47
C VAL A 75 22.02 7.16 -4.13
N VAL A 76 20.75 7.55 -4.28
CA VAL A 76 20.32 8.84 -4.85
C VAL A 76 19.64 9.75 -3.84
N GLY A 77 19.19 9.23 -2.69
CA GLY A 77 18.53 10.00 -1.65
C GLY A 77 18.39 9.27 -0.32
N THR A 78 18.08 10.02 0.73
CA THR A 78 17.79 9.51 2.08
C THR A 78 16.73 10.39 2.74
N VAL A 79 15.66 9.77 3.24
CA VAL A 79 14.56 10.45 3.93
C VAL A 79 14.46 9.96 5.37
N GLY A 80 14.36 10.90 6.33
CA GLY A 80 14.17 10.61 7.76
C GLY A 80 12.78 10.10 8.13
N ALA A 81 12.29 9.08 7.42
CA ALA A 81 11.04 8.37 7.69
C ALA A 81 11.29 6.86 7.60
N GLY A 82 10.86 6.11 8.61
CA GLY A 82 11.04 4.66 8.71
C GLY A 82 9.98 3.83 7.98
N TRP A 83 9.94 2.53 8.27
CA TRP A 83 8.98 1.57 7.69
C TRP A 83 7.55 1.66 8.27
N GLU A 84 7.42 2.16 9.52
CA GLU A 84 6.17 2.47 10.18
C GLU A 84 5.56 3.76 9.61
N LEU A 85 4.33 3.69 9.11
CA LEU A 85 3.62 4.81 8.48
C LEU A 85 2.13 4.73 8.80
N ASP A 86 1.54 5.78 9.40
CA ASP A 86 0.08 5.91 9.53
C ASP A 86 -0.61 6.44 8.25
N ARG A 87 0.12 6.44 7.13
CA ARG A 87 -0.29 6.96 5.81
C ARG A 87 0.01 5.95 4.73
N PHE A 88 -0.92 5.77 3.79
CA PHE A 88 -0.81 4.76 2.74
C PHE A 88 -1.29 5.32 1.39
N PRO A 89 -0.53 5.10 0.29
CA PRO A 89 -1.00 5.40 -1.06
C PRO A 89 -2.01 4.34 -1.54
N ALA A 90 -3.12 4.76 -2.14
CA ALA A 90 -4.06 3.85 -2.81
C ALA A 90 -3.42 3.28 -4.09
N SER A 91 -3.47 1.97 -4.33
CA SER A 91 -2.64 1.32 -5.38
C SER A 91 -3.32 1.17 -6.76
N ASP A 92 -4.18 2.13 -7.11
CA ASP A 92 -4.95 2.23 -8.37
C ASP A 92 -4.17 2.69 -9.61
N ARG A 93 -2.94 3.21 -9.44
CA ARG A 93 -2.15 3.79 -10.54
C ARG A 93 -0.78 3.12 -10.71
N ALA A 94 0.03 3.67 -11.63
CA ALA A 94 1.35 3.17 -11.97
C ALA A 94 2.35 3.26 -10.81
N LEU A 95 3.52 2.63 -10.97
CA LEU A 95 4.64 2.80 -10.04
C LEU A 95 5.04 4.30 -9.97
N PRO A 96 5.24 4.85 -8.77
CA PRO A 96 5.76 6.22 -8.59
C PRO A 96 7.18 6.37 -9.14
N SER A 97 7.68 7.59 -9.31
CA SER A 97 9.14 7.82 -9.33
C SER A 97 9.72 7.77 -7.91
N VAL A 98 11.04 7.65 -7.75
CA VAL A 98 11.71 7.79 -6.45
C VAL A 98 11.33 9.11 -5.80
N ALA A 99 11.35 10.22 -6.56
CA ALA A 99 11.01 11.55 -6.08
C ALA A 99 9.56 11.68 -5.60
N ASP A 100 8.62 10.96 -6.22
CA ASP A 100 7.22 10.91 -5.75
C ASP A 100 7.13 10.24 -4.36
N VAL A 101 7.84 9.11 -4.16
CA VAL A 101 7.85 8.42 -2.86
C VAL A 101 8.53 9.27 -1.78
N GLU A 102 9.65 9.92 -2.10
CA GLU A 102 10.32 10.86 -1.18
C GLU A 102 9.42 12.05 -0.82
N ALA A 103 8.67 12.59 -1.79
CA ALA A 103 7.69 13.65 -1.54
C ALA A 103 6.53 13.16 -0.64
N PHE A 104 6.05 11.93 -0.81
CA PHE A 104 5.04 11.35 0.09
C PHE A 104 5.58 11.08 1.50
N LEU A 105 6.80 10.54 1.64
CA LEU A 105 7.42 10.29 2.95
C LEU A 105 7.70 11.60 3.73
N THR A 106 7.91 12.72 3.02
CA THR A 106 8.16 14.03 3.64
C THR A 106 6.92 14.93 3.79
N GLN A 107 5.91 14.80 2.93
CA GLN A 107 4.74 15.70 2.86
C GLN A 107 3.39 15.00 3.12
N GLY A 108 3.35 13.66 3.07
CA GLY A 108 2.17 12.82 3.30
C GLY A 108 1.23 12.62 2.11
N GLY A 109 1.39 13.36 1.00
CA GLY A 109 0.48 13.32 -0.15
C GLY A 109 0.94 12.38 -1.27
N ALA A 110 0.18 11.33 -1.56
CA ALA A 110 0.47 10.34 -2.60
C ALA A 110 0.01 10.79 -4.01
N GLN A 111 0.63 11.84 -4.56
CA GLN A 111 0.16 12.52 -5.78
C GLN A 111 0.09 11.64 -7.03
N TRP A 112 0.77 10.49 -7.07
CA TRP A 112 0.70 9.53 -8.17
C TRP A 112 -0.54 8.61 -8.12
N THR A 113 -1.40 8.70 -7.10
CA THR A 113 -2.57 7.82 -6.82
C THR A 113 -3.90 8.58 -6.83
N THR A 114 -5.07 7.92 -6.69
CA THR A 114 -6.34 8.63 -6.47
C THR A 114 -6.43 9.30 -5.09
N ALA A 115 -5.82 8.73 -4.05
CA ALA A 115 -5.86 9.26 -2.68
C ALA A 115 -4.71 8.75 -1.78
N THR A 116 -4.36 9.56 -0.77
CA THR A 116 -3.75 9.05 0.47
C THR A 116 -4.86 8.55 1.39
N VAL A 117 -4.64 7.44 2.09
CA VAL A 117 -5.45 7.00 3.24
C VAL A 117 -4.62 7.09 4.51
N GLU A 118 -5.16 7.71 5.55
CA GLU A 118 -4.54 7.83 6.88
C GLU A 118 -5.31 7.03 7.93
N ARG A 119 -4.62 6.59 8.98
CA ARG A 119 -5.17 5.81 10.10
C ARG A 119 -5.10 6.55 11.46
N PRO A 120 -5.68 7.76 11.62
CA PRO A 120 -5.57 8.51 12.86
C PRO A 120 -6.29 7.81 14.02
N TYR A 121 -5.62 7.72 15.17
CA TYR A 121 -6.24 7.27 16.43
C TYR A 121 -7.24 8.30 16.96
N SER A 122 -8.36 7.84 17.49
CA SER A 122 -9.38 8.68 18.15
C SER A 122 -9.75 8.14 19.53
N SER A 123 -9.67 9.01 20.54
CA SER A 123 -10.15 8.74 21.90
C SER A 123 -11.65 8.51 21.95
N ASP A 124 -12.41 9.19 21.09
CA ASP A 124 -13.85 9.35 21.25
C ASP A 124 -14.63 8.10 20.81
N VAL A 125 -14.00 7.29 19.96
CA VAL A 125 -14.43 5.93 19.58
C VAL A 125 -13.52 4.84 20.16
N ASN A 126 -12.48 5.22 20.92
CA ASN A 126 -11.44 4.37 21.48
C ASN A 126 -10.84 3.37 20.45
N GLY A 127 -10.35 3.90 19.33
CA GLY A 127 -9.79 3.11 18.24
C GLY A 127 -9.34 3.97 17.05
N HIS A 128 -8.91 3.33 15.97
CA HIS A 128 -8.49 4.02 14.75
C HIS A 128 -9.65 4.37 13.82
N LEU A 129 -9.62 5.60 13.29
CA LEU A 129 -10.46 6.05 12.19
C LEU A 129 -9.74 5.81 10.85
N LEU A 130 -10.47 5.89 9.74
CA LEU A 130 -9.90 5.91 8.39
C LEU A 130 -10.20 7.26 7.73
N THR A 131 -9.16 7.99 7.32
CA THR A 131 -9.29 9.26 6.58
C THR A 131 -8.85 9.07 5.14
N VAL A 132 -9.72 9.34 4.17
CA VAL A 132 -9.39 9.35 2.74
C VAL A 132 -9.18 10.79 2.28
N SER A 133 -8.03 11.08 1.68
CA SER A 133 -7.63 12.39 1.18
C SER A 133 -7.39 12.33 -0.34
N PRO A 134 -8.40 12.68 -1.17
CA PRO A 134 -8.30 12.53 -2.63
C PRO A 134 -7.30 13.49 -3.29
N THR A 135 -6.41 12.94 -4.13
CA THR A 135 -5.47 13.66 -5.00
C THR A 135 -6.20 14.54 -6.03
N SER A 136 -7.49 14.30 -6.28
CA SER A 136 -8.35 15.14 -7.13
C SER A 136 -8.65 16.52 -6.54
N GLY A 137 -8.27 16.80 -5.29
CA GLY A 137 -8.55 18.07 -4.60
C GLY A 137 -9.96 18.14 -4.00
N ASN A 138 -10.72 17.04 -4.05
CA ASN A 138 -11.95 16.90 -3.26
C ASN A 138 -11.62 16.89 -1.76
N SER A 139 -12.59 17.29 -0.93
CA SER A 139 -12.41 17.34 0.53
C SER A 139 -12.12 15.95 1.10
N ALA A 140 -11.16 15.87 2.02
CA ALA A 140 -10.91 14.65 2.78
C ALA A 140 -12.15 14.24 3.59
N ARG A 141 -12.38 12.93 3.71
CA ARG A 141 -13.48 12.34 4.48
C ARG A 141 -12.92 11.35 5.50
N THR A 142 -13.49 11.33 6.71
CA THR A 142 -13.09 10.42 7.78
C THR A 142 -14.29 9.56 8.19
N ILE A 143 -14.07 8.26 8.40
CA ILE A 143 -15.09 7.31 8.88
C ILE A 143 -14.59 6.60 10.14
N ASN A 144 -15.49 6.30 11.07
CA ASN A 144 -15.26 5.25 12.07
C ASN A 144 -15.61 3.89 11.41
N PRO A 145 -14.63 3.01 11.15
CA PRO A 145 -14.89 1.77 10.44
C PRO A 145 -15.67 0.74 11.29
N GLY A 146 -15.80 0.94 12.61
CA GLY A 146 -16.62 0.14 13.53
C GLY A 146 -15.93 -1.12 14.07
N GLU A 147 -16.53 -1.76 15.09
CA GLU A 147 -15.93 -2.86 15.87
C GLU A 147 -15.46 -4.06 15.02
N SER A 148 -16.11 -4.32 13.88
CA SER A 148 -15.68 -5.37 12.94
C SER A 148 -14.29 -5.11 12.38
N PHE A 149 -13.94 -3.85 12.14
CA PHE A 149 -12.61 -3.40 11.72
C PHE A 149 -11.71 -3.17 12.94
N SER A 150 -11.54 -4.22 13.75
CA SER A 150 -10.63 -4.19 14.90
C SER A 150 -9.18 -3.93 14.47
N ASP A 151 -8.33 -3.50 15.40
CA ASP A 151 -6.87 -3.36 15.15
C ASP A 151 -6.22 -4.69 14.69
N HIS A 152 -6.86 -5.84 14.92
CA HIS A 152 -6.44 -7.16 14.43
C HIS A 152 -6.87 -7.48 12.98
N ALA A 153 -7.80 -6.71 12.40
CA ALA A 153 -8.01 -6.64 10.94
C ALA A 153 -6.79 -6.00 10.23
N MET A 154 -5.96 -5.30 11.01
CA MET A 154 -5.15 -4.15 10.60
C MET A 154 -3.79 -4.13 11.35
N THR A 155 -3.18 -5.29 11.58
CA THR A 155 -1.82 -5.36 12.14
C THR A 155 -0.79 -4.85 11.14
N ASP A 156 0.12 -3.97 11.60
CA ASP A 156 1.14 -3.34 10.76
C ASP A 156 2.16 -4.34 10.18
N PRO A 157 2.76 -4.08 9.00
CA PRO A 157 2.50 -2.98 8.08
C PRO A 157 1.60 -3.40 6.89
N TRP A 158 0.56 -2.62 6.61
CA TRP A 158 -0.33 -2.94 5.49
C TRP A 158 0.34 -2.49 4.19
N SER A 159 0.22 -3.29 3.13
CA SER A 159 0.72 -2.92 1.83
C SER A 159 -0.20 -1.91 1.16
N ALA A 160 0.38 -0.93 0.44
CA ALA A 160 -0.37 -0.09 -0.49
C ALA A 160 -1.25 -0.93 -1.45
N ALA A 161 -0.77 -2.13 -1.82
CA ALA A 161 -1.48 -3.11 -2.64
C ALA A 161 -2.87 -3.52 -2.11
N GLN A 162 -3.12 -3.35 -0.81
CA GLN A 162 -4.37 -3.70 -0.14
C GLN A 162 -5.40 -2.55 -0.12
N VAL A 163 -5.01 -1.33 -0.47
CA VAL A 163 -5.83 -0.11 -0.36
C VAL A 163 -6.23 0.42 -1.75
N ARG A 164 -7.49 0.82 -1.88
CA ARG A 164 -8.07 1.51 -3.06
C ARG A 164 -9.10 2.55 -2.63
N ALA A 165 -9.13 3.70 -3.29
CA ALA A 165 -10.18 4.70 -3.09
C ALA A 165 -10.72 5.21 -4.44
N SER A 166 -11.99 5.61 -4.47
CA SER A 166 -12.57 6.32 -5.61
C SER A 166 -11.91 7.69 -5.80
N ALA A 167 -11.91 8.20 -7.03
CA ALA A 167 -11.34 9.50 -7.36
C ALA A 167 -12.09 10.68 -6.71
N ASP A 168 -13.35 10.48 -6.30
CA ASP A 168 -14.15 11.44 -5.52
C ASP A 168 -14.00 11.28 -3.99
N GLY A 169 -13.33 10.23 -3.50
CA GLY A 169 -13.17 9.93 -2.08
C GLY A 169 -14.41 9.36 -1.39
N ASN A 170 -15.47 9.04 -2.13
CA ASN A 170 -16.73 8.51 -1.58
C ASN A 170 -16.72 7.00 -1.33
N ALA A 171 -15.77 6.25 -1.90
CA ALA A 171 -15.59 4.82 -1.68
C ALA A 171 -14.14 4.49 -1.26
N LEU A 172 -14.00 3.52 -0.34
CA LEU A 172 -12.72 2.98 0.11
C LEU A 172 -12.80 1.44 0.21
N PHE A 173 -11.75 0.74 -0.20
CA PHE A 173 -11.57 -0.70 0.00
C PHE A 173 -10.27 -0.95 0.75
N VAL A 174 -10.32 -1.86 1.72
CA VAL A 174 -9.15 -2.34 2.47
C VAL A 174 -9.18 -3.86 2.49
N GLN A 175 -8.27 -4.50 1.76
CA GLN A 175 -8.04 -5.94 1.84
C GLN A 175 -7.22 -6.26 3.10
N CYS A 176 -7.83 -6.84 4.13
CA CYS A 176 -7.09 -7.29 5.31
C CYS A 176 -6.04 -8.36 4.97
N LEU A 177 -5.01 -8.47 5.83
CA LEU A 177 -3.91 -9.43 5.65
C LEU A 177 -4.43 -10.88 5.67
N PRO A 178 -3.86 -11.82 4.88
CA PRO A 178 -4.27 -13.23 4.90
C PRO A 178 -4.06 -13.97 6.24
N SER A 179 -3.33 -13.36 7.17
CA SER A 179 -3.15 -13.81 8.56
C SER A 179 -4.21 -13.28 9.54
N SER A 180 -5.05 -12.35 9.11
CA SER A 180 -6.17 -11.83 9.89
C SER A 180 -7.39 -12.75 9.77
N PRO A 181 -8.20 -12.91 10.84
CA PRO A 181 -9.46 -13.65 10.75
C PRO A 181 -10.57 -12.91 9.97
N THR A 182 -10.33 -11.67 9.53
CA THR A 182 -11.32 -10.80 8.88
C THR A 182 -10.97 -10.64 7.40
N GLY A 183 -11.98 -10.72 6.53
CA GLY A 183 -11.80 -10.54 5.09
C GLY A 183 -11.71 -9.07 4.67
N PRO A 184 -11.88 -8.77 3.37
CA PRO A 184 -11.84 -7.41 2.85
C PRO A 184 -13.02 -6.54 3.32
N PHE A 185 -12.74 -5.26 3.54
CA PHE A 185 -13.73 -4.25 3.87
C PHE A 185 -14.00 -3.32 2.70
N PHE A 186 -15.24 -2.83 2.64
CA PHE A 186 -15.65 -1.80 1.69
C PHE A 186 -16.46 -0.72 2.41
N PHE A 187 -16.14 0.56 2.19
CA PHE A 187 -16.69 1.68 2.94
C PHE A 187 -17.33 2.72 2.01
N GLY A 188 -18.55 3.13 2.33
CA GLY A 188 -19.22 4.28 1.75
C GLY A 188 -18.93 5.53 2.56
N MET A 189 -17.82 6.22 2.24
CA MET A 189 -17.28 7.37 2.98
C MET A 189 -18.24 8.58 3.05
N GLU A 190 -19.14 8.73 2.07
CA GLU A 190 -20.14 9.81 2.09
C GLU A 190 -21.29 9.55 3.09
N ARG A 191 -21.55 8.29 3.43
CA ARG A 191 -22.72 7.86 4.21
C ARG A 191 -22.35 7.16 5.52
N GLU A 192 -21.06 7.19 5.87
CA GLU A 192 -20.46 6.53 7.04
C GLU A 192 -20.88 5.04 7.17
N MET A 193 -20.91 4.32 6.04
CA MET A 193 -21.30 2.91 6.01
C MET A 193 -20.08 1.99 5.85
N THR A 194 -19.88 1.07 6.79
CA THR A 194 -19.01 -0.10 6.61
C THR A 194 -19.83 -1.26 6.04
N TYR A 195 -19.38 -1.82 4.91
CA TYR A 195 -19.94 -3.03 4.32
C TYR A 195 -19.01 -4.22 4.59
N VAL A 196 -19.57 -5.23 5.24
CA VAL A 196 -18.98 -6.56 5.49
C VAL A 196 -19.95 -7.59 4.96
N SER A 197 -19.46 -8.62 4.26
CA SER A 197 -20.30 -9.60 3.57
C SER A 197 -19.55 -10.92 3.39
N PRO A 198 -20.16 -12.07 3.77
CA PRO A 198 -19.60 -13.39 3.47
C PRO A 198 -19.37 -13.64 1.97
N GLU A 199 -20.14 -12.97 1.10
CA GLU A 199 -19.96 -13.00 -0.35
C GLU A 199 -18.60 -12.40 -0.74
N LEU A 200 -18.19 -11.32 -0.06
CA LEU A 200 -16.93 -10.62 -0.27
C LEU A 200 -15.76 -11.29 0.46
N ASP A 201 -16.00 -11.88 1.63
CA ASP A 201 -15.00 -12.68 2.38
C ASP A 201 -14.59 -13.95 1.62
N GLU A 202 -15.53 -14.61 0.93
CA GLU A 202 -15.27 -15.76 0.06
C GLU A 202 -14.87 -15.38 -1.38
N ALA A 203 -14.75 -14.07 -1.70
CA ALA A 203 -14.50 -13.61 -3.05
C ALA A 203 -13.04 -13.79 -3.49
N THR A 204 -12.86 -14.34 -4.68
CA THR A 204 -11.56 -14.46 -5.36
C THR A 204 -11.47 -13.49 -6.53
N ASN A 205 -10.24 -13.19 -6.97
CA ASN A 205 -9.95 -12.35 -8.15
C ASN A 205 -10.57 -10.93 -8.09
N LEU A 206 -10.70 -10.38 -6.88
CA LEU A 206 -11.24 -9.04 -6.62
C LEU A 206 -10.56 -7.98 -7.49
N THR A 207 -11.36 -7.33 -8.33
CA THR A 207 -10.94 -6.39 -9.37
C THR A 207 -11.85 -5.17 -9.35
N TRP A 208 -11.25 -3.99 -9.23
CA TRP A 208 -11.94 -2.73 -9.43
C TRP A 208 -12.19 -2.50 -10.92
N ILE A 209 -13.46 -2.35 -11.32
CA ILE A 209 -13.89 -2.20 -12.72
C ILE A 209 -14.21 -0.74 -13.05
N PHE A 210 -14.72 0.02 -12.09
CA PHE A 210 -15.01 1.44 -12.22
C PHE A 210 -14.84 2.15 -10.87
N ASP A 211 -14.97 3.48 -10.85
CA ASP A 211 -14.58 4.39 -9.76
C ASP A 211 -15.05 3.99 -8.35
N ASP A 212 -16.22 3.35 -8.23
CA ASP A 212 -16.80 2.82 -6.99
C ASP A 212 -17.37 1.39 -7.14
N LEU A 213 -16.91 0.66 -8.16
CA LEU A 213 -17.39 -0.69 -8.50
C LEU A 213 -16.28 -1.74 -8.36
N LEU A 214 -16.44 -2.59 -7.36
CA LEU A 214 -15.62 -3.78 -7.11
C LEU A 214 -16.35 -5.04 -7.62
N VAL A 215 -15.63 -5.90 -8.34
CA VAL A 215 -16.15 -7.17 -8.87
C VAL A 215 -15.26 -8.33 -8.45
N GLY A 216 -15.84 -9.49 -8.15
CA GLY A 216 -15.11 -10.70 -7.74
C GLY A 216 -15.83 -11.98 -8.18
N ALA A 217 -15.22 -13.14 -7.91
CA ALA A 217 -15.77 -14.44 -8.23
C ALA A 217 -15.87 -15.33 -6.99
N ARG A 218 -17.05 -15.88 -6.72
CA ARG A 218 -17.35 -16.80 -5.60
C ARG A 218 -18.09 -18.01 -6.14
N SER A 219 -17.61 -19.23 -5.87
CA SER A 219 -18.32 -20.50 -6.18
C SER A 219 -18.79 -20.69 -7.63
N GLY A 220 -18.23 -19.96 -8.60
CA GLY A 220 -18.64 -19.97 -10.01
C GLY A 220 -19.57 -18.81 -10.42
N GLU A 221 -20.01 -18.00 -9.47
CA GLU A 221 -20.80 -16.79 -9.67
C GLU A 221 -19.91 -15.54 -9.67
N VAL A 222 -20.41 -14.44 -10.27
CA VAL A 222 -19.78 -13.12 -10.25
C VAL A 222 -20.50 -12.25 -9.22
N ILE A 223 -19.75 -11.73 -8.25
CA ILE A 223 -20.25 -10.71 -7.32
C ILE A 223 -19.87 -9.32 -7.83
N ALA A 224 -20.73 -8.32 -7.56
CA ALA A 224 -20.49 -6.92 -7.88
C ALA A 224 -20.97 -6.07 -6.71
N VAL A 225 -20.10 -5.22 -6.17
CA VAL A 225 -20.37 -4.39 -4.99
C VAL A 225 -20.07 -2.94 -5.31
N THR A 226 -21.02 -2.06 -4.97
CA THR A 226 -20.81 -0.60 -4.88
C THR A 226 -21.25 -0.15 -3.49
N PRO A 227 -20.73 0.96 -2.94
CA PRO A 227 -21.21 1.48 -1.65
C PRO A 227 -22.55 2.23 -1.78
N ARG A 228 -23.10 2.38 -2.98
CA ARG A 228 -24.30 3.20 -3.26
C ARG A 228 -25.63 2.48 -3.00
N THR A 229 -25.73 1.81 -1.84
CA THR A 229 -26.96 1.25 -1.22
C THR A 229 -27.69 0.10 -1.94
N PRO A 230 -28.54 -0.67 -1.21
CA PRO A 230 -29.41 -1.72 -1.78
C PRO A 230 -30.69 -1.15 -2.42
#